data_AF-A0A7Y5K5W0-F1
#
_entry.id   AF-A0A7Y5K5W0-F1
#
_cell.length_a   1.000
_cell.length_b   1.000
_cell.length_c   1.000
_cell.angle_alpha   90.00
_cell.angle_beta   90.00
_cell.angle_gamma   90.00
#
_symmetry.space_group_name_H-M   'P 1'
#
loop_
_entity.id
_entity.type
_entity.pdbx_description
1 polymer ?
#
loop_
_entity_poly.entity_id
_entity_poly.type
_entity_poly.pdbx_seq_one_letter_code
_entity_poly.pdbx_strand_id
1 'polypeptide(L)'
;MKDEQNLREQICEIGRRMYARGFVAANDGNLSVRLSDDKVLTTPTGVSKGFMTPESMAIVDMSGAPLDANRPSSEIRMHLFVYRERPEVQAVVHAHPIYATGFATAGLALEECVAAEIIATLGSIPLARYGTPSTEDLAESLRPHIHRNDAFLLANHGVVALGRDLWEAYYRLERVEHYAHIILVSRQLGGEKILPRPEAEKLFALRGKYGQTGLNPGCASCEDECLGAACLNYEEKYVVGSDDHLGRIVDRIVGRLVAQGVVPPQNKM
;
A
#
# COMPACT_ATOMS: atom_id res chain seq x y z
N MET A 1 23.74 -19.81 -4.33
CA MET A 1 23.68 -18.36 -4.64
C MET A 1 22.58 -18.16 -5.65
N LYS A 2 21.76 -17.11 -5.50
CA LYS A 2 20.81 -16.72 -6.54
C LYS A 2 21.58 -16.19 -7.75
N ASP A 3 21.01 -16.37 -8.94
CA ASP A 3 21.55 -15.78 -10.16
C ASP A 3 21.32 -14.27 -10.15
N GLU A 4 22.34 -13.51 -9.73
CA GLU A 4 22.28 -12.05 -9.58
C GLU A 4 21.96 -11.36 -10.92
N GLN A 5 22.54 -11.84 -12.03
CA GLN A 5 22.32 -11.25 -13.34
C GLN A 5 20.85 -11.38 -13.74
N ASN A 6 20.27 -12.56 -13.53
CA ASN A 6 18.84 -12.76 -13.78
C ASN A 6 17.96 -11.84 -12.92
N LEU A 7 18.32 -11.61 -11.65
CA LEU A 7 17.58 -10.69 -10.77
C LEU A 7 17.68 -9.22 -11.23
N ARG A 8 18.85 -8.79 -11.70
CA ARG A 8 19.04 -7.44 -12.28
C ARG A 8 18.16 -7.25 -13.51
N GLU A 9 18.09 -8.26 -14.38
CA GLU A 9 17.22 -8.26 -15.57
C GLU A 9 15.73 -8.21 -15.20
N GLN A 10 15.31 -8.99 -14.19
CA GLN A 10 13.93 -8.94 -13.68
C GLN A 10 13.56 -7.55 -13.14
N ILE A 11 14.44 -6.90 -12.38
CA ILE A 11 14.19 -5.54 -11.89
C ILE A 11 14.01 -4.57 -13.06
N CYS A 12 14.85 -4.67 -14.10
CA CYS A 12 14.74 -3.81 -15.29
C CYS A 12 13.42 -4.02 -16.03
N GLU A 13 13.02 -5.28 -16.26
CA GLU A 13 11.76 -5.60 -16.93
C GLU A 13 10.54 -5.14 -16.12
N ILE A 14 10.54 -5.34 -14.80
CA ILE A 14 9.45 -4.87 -13.94
C ILE A 14 9.42 -3.34 -13.94
N GLY A 15 10.57 -2.66 -13.83
CA GLY A 15 10.66 -1.21 -13.92
C GLY A 15 10.08 -0.66 -15.23
N ARG A 16 10.35 -1.33 -16.36
CA ARG A 16 9.78 -1.02 -17.67
C ARG A 16 8.25 -1.16 -17.69
N ARG A 17 7.71 -2.22 -17.08
CA ARG A 17 6.24 -2.42 -16.97
C ARG A 17 5.59 -1.37 -16.08
N MET A 18 6.18 -1.07 -14.92
CA MET A 18 5.70 -0.04 -14.00
C MET A 18 5.64 1.33 -14.69
N TYR A 19 6.71 1.70 -15.41
CA TYR A 19 6.75 2.94 -16.17
C TYR A 19 5.70 2.96 -17.30
N ALA A 20 5.61 1.90 -18.10
CA ALA A 20 4.65 1.80 -19.20
C ALA A 20 3.19 1.85 -18.76
N ARG A 21 2.88 1.41 -17.52
CA ARG A 21 1.54 1.48 -16.91
C ARG A 21 1.27 2.79 -16.16
N GLY A 22 2.26 3.69 -16.07
CA GLY A 22 2.12 4.93 -15.30
C GLY A 22 2.09 4.72 -13.78
N PHE A 23 2.66 3.63 -13.26
CA PHE A 23 2.74 3.38 -11.83
C PHE A 23 3.85 4.22 -11.15
N VAL A 24 4.74 4.80 -11.95
CA VAL A 24 5.80 5.69 -11.51
C VAL A 24 5.88 6.87 -12.47
N ALA A 25 6.19 8.04 -11.95
CA ALA A 25 6.49 9.24 -12.73
C ALA A 25 7.96 9.62 -12.54
N ALA A 26 8.61 10.11 -13.60
CA ALA A 26 10.02 10.49 -13.56
C ALA A 26 10.92 9.40 -12.93
N ASN A 27 11.44 9.66 -11.72
CA ASN A 27 12.41 8.81 -11.01
C ASN A 27 11.81 8.08 -9.80
N ASP A 28 10.49 8.15 -9.63
CA ASP A 28 9.74 7.60 -8.50
C ASP A 28 9.79 6.07 -8.41
N GLY A 29 9.37 5.56 -7.26
CA GLY A 29 9.32 4.14 -6.96
C GLY A 29 10.70 3.54 -6.78
N ASN A 30 10.72 2.28 -6.36
CA ASN A 30 11.94 1.51 -6.19
C ASN A 30 11.62 0.03 -5.99
N LEU A 31 12.61 -0.81 -6.30
CA LEU A 31 12.50 -2.26 -6.17
C LEU A 31 13.72 -2.76 -5.40
N SER A 32 13.53 -3.83 -4.65
CA SER A 32 14.64 -4.59 -4.08
C SER A 32 14.36 -6.08 -4.03
N VAL A 33 15.44 -6.86 -3.98
CA VAL A 33 15.41 -8.31 -3.77
C VAL A 33 16.61 -8.76 -2.94
N ARG A 34 16.41 -9.73 -2.05
CA ARG A 34 17.52 -10.36 -1.31
C ARG A 34 18.41 -11.16 -2.24
N LEU A 35 19.72 -10.90 -2.19
CA LEU A 35 20.74 -11.75 -2.82
C LEU A 35 21.21 -12.87 -1.88
N SER A 36 21.35 -12.53 -0.60
CA SER A 36 21.70 -13.40 0.52
C SER A 36 21.06 -12.88 1.82
N ASP A 37 21.34 -13.52 2.95
CA ASP A 37 20.81 -13.11 4.26
C ASP A 37 21.26 -11.71 4.67
N ASP A 38 22.44 -11.29 4.20
CA ASP A 38 23.13 -10.05 4.56
C ASP A 38 23.16 -8.99 3.42
N LYS A 39 22.70 -9.34 2.20
CA LYS A 39 22.78 -8.46 1.02
C LYS A 39 21.47 -8.33 0.28
N VAL A 40 21.18 -7.10 -0.15
CA VAL A 40 20.00 -6.73 -0.92
C VAL A 40 20.43 -6.01 -2.20
N LEU A 41 19.92 -6.48 -3.34
CA LEU A 41 19.99 -5.79 -4.63
C LEU A 41 18.83 -4.79 -4.71
N THR A 42 19.08 -3.55 -5.13
CA THR A 42 18.04 -2.53 -5.25
C THR A 42 18.28 -1.60 -6.45
N THR A 43 17.20 -0.97 -6.91
CA THR A 43 17.25 0.07 -7.93
C THR A 43 18.09 1.27 -7.50
N PRO A 44 18.80 1.92 -8.44
CA PRO A 44 19.52 3.15 -8.13
C PRO A 44 18.58 4.33 -7.87
N THR A 45 19.08 5.31 -7.11
CA THR A 45 18.41 6.60 -6.96
C THR A 45 18.54 7.45 -8.24
N GLY A 46 17.55 8.31 -8.50
CA GLY A 46 17.63 9.31 -9.58
C GLY A 46 17.51 8.76 -11.00
N VAL A 47 17.25 7.46 -11.17
CA VAL A 47 17.03 6.83 -12.47
C VAL A 47 15.57 6.43 -12.60
N SER A 48 14.98 6.80 -13.73
CA SER A 48 13.63 6.41 -14.11
C SER A 48 13.53 4.91 -14.33
N LYS A 49 12.49 4.27 -13.76
CA LYS A 49 12.39 2.80 -13.75
C LYS A 49 12.20 2.19 -15.14
N GLY A 50 11.74 2.98 -16.10
CA GLY A 50 11.65 2.58 -17.50
C GLY A 50 12.99 2.51 -18.25
N PHE A 51 14.06 3.11 -17.70
CA PHE A 51 15.35 3.30 -18.37
C PHE A 51 16.54 2.73 -17.59
N MET A 52 16.27 1.91 -16.58
CA MET A 52 17.33 1.24 -15.81
C MET A 52 18.07 0.21 -16.67
N THR A 53 19.34 0.00 -16.37
CA THR A 53 20.13 -1.12 -16.91
C THR A 53 20.57 -2.07 -15.79
N PRO A 54 20.86 -3.35 -16.08
CA PRO A 54 21.33 -4.29 -15.05
C PRO A 54 22.53 -3.79 -14.26
N GLU A 55 23.46 -3.08 -14.90
CA GLU A 55 24.69 -2.54 -14.33
C GLU A 55 24.43 -1.35 -13.39
N SER A 56 23.28 -0.69 -13.53
CA SER A 56 22.90 0.47 -12.71
C SER A 56 22.38 0.09 -11.32
N MET A 57 22.07 -1.19 -11.05
CA MET A 57 21.56 -1.62 -9.74
C MET A 57 22.64 -1.51 -8.67
N ALA A 58 22.23 -1.14 -7.44
CA ALA A 58 23.09 -1.06 -6.27
C ALA A 58 22.90 -2.28 -5.36
N ILE A 59 23.97 -2.70 -4.70
CA ILE A 59 23.93 -3.69 -3.63
C ILE A 59 24.14 -2.98 -2.29
N VAL A 60 23.30 -3.28 -1.30
CA VAL A 60 23.45 -2.79 0.07
C VAL A 60 23.53 -3.95 1.06
N ASP A 61 24.15 -3.69 2.21
CA ASP A 61 24.00 -4.56 3.38
C ASP A 61 22.67 -4.30 4.12
N MET A 62 22.41 -5.08 5.18
CA MET A 62 21.21 -4.92 6.01
C MET A 62 21.15 -3.64 6.84
N SER A 63 22.24 -2.86 6.90
CA SER A 63 22.25 -1.49 7.48
C SER A 63 21.87 -0.42 6.45
N GLY A 64 21.85 -0.78 5.15
CA GLY A 64 21.63 0.12 4.04
C GLY A 64 22.89 0.80 3.53
N ALA A 65 24.07 0.36 4.00
CA ALA A 65 25.33 0.83 3.45
C ALA A 65 25.57 0.22 2.07
N PRO A 66 25.95 1.02 1.06
CA PRO A 66 26.28 0.50 -0.27
C PRO A 66 27.53 -0.36 -0.20
N LEU A 67 27.49 -1.51 -0.85
CA LEU A 67 28.60 -2.46 -1.00
C LEU A 67 29.29 -2.33 -2.37
N ASP A 68 28.74 -1.52 -3.27
CA ASP A 68 29.30 -1.16 -4.57
C ASP A 68 29.29 0.36 -4.79
N ALA A 69 29.72 0.81 -5.97
CA ALA A 69 29.80 2.23 -6.32
C ALA A 69 28.44 2.87 -6.65
N ASN A 70 27.40 2.05 -6.87
CA ASN A 70 26.09 2.56 -7.25
C ASN A 70 25.33 3.05 -6.02
N ARG A 71 24.64 4.18 -6.17
CA ARG A 71 23.90 4.78 -5.06
C ARG A 71 22.50 4.15 -4.97
N PRO A 72 22.12 3.52 -3.84
CA PRO A 72 20.80 2.88 -3.69
C PRO A 72 19.67 3.91 -3.64
N SER A 73 18.43 3.44 -3.77
CA SER A 73 17.22 4.25 -3.53
C SER A 73 17.28 4.95 -2.18
N SER A 74 16.75 6.19 -2.10
CA SER A 74 16.65 6.94 -0.84
C SER A 74 15.70 6.29 0.17
N GLU A 75 14.79 5.43 -0.29
CA GLU A 75 13.82 4.72 0.55
C GLU A 75 14.20 3.27 0.88
N ILE A 76 15.47 2.89 0.65
CA ILE A 76 15.95 1.55 0.96
C ILE A 76 15.70 1.13 2.42
N ARG A 77 15.64 2.09 3.35
CA ARG A 77 15.32 1.85 4.77
C ARG A 77 13.96 1.18 4.97
N MET A 78 12.94 1.58 4.22
CA MET A 78 11.61 0.96 4.27
C MET A 78 11.69 -0.52 3.84
N HIS A 79 12.45 -0.81 2.79
CA HIS A 79 12.63 -2.18 2.29
C HIS A 79 13.40 -3.05 3.30
N LEU A 80 14.46 -2.51 3.90
CA LEU A 80 15.24 -3.19 4.94
C LEU A 80 14.44 -3.42 6.22
N PHE A 81 13.56 -2.50 6.59
CA PHE A 81 12.58 -2.71 7.66
C PHE A 81 11.70 -3.92 7.36
N VAL A 82 11.08 -3.98 6.17
CA VAL A 82 10.25 -5.13 5.77
C VAL A 82 11.05 -6.43 5.88
N TYR A 83 12.26 -6.46 5.36
CA TYR A 83 13.12 -7.64 5.41
C TYR A 83 13.47 -8.07 6.85
N ARG A 84 13.66 -7.14 7.78
CA ARG A 84 13.93 -7.46 9.19
C ARG A 84 12.69 -8.03 9.89
N GLU A 85 11.52 -7.45 9.63
CA GLU A 85 10.25 -7.85 10.26
C GLU A 85 9.64 -9.12 9.64
N ARG A 86 9.98 -9.43 8.38
CA ARG A 86 9.43 -10.55 7.59
C ARG A 86 10.55 -11.32 6.89
N PRO A 87 11.22 -12.29 7.56
CA PRO A 87 12.34 -13.03 6.98
C PRO A 87 12.01 -13.82 5.71
N GLU A 88 10.74 -14.23 5.55
CA GLU A 88 10.27 -14.97 4.38
C GLU A 88 10.06 -14.08 3.14
N VAL A 89 9.95 -12.76 3.31
CA VAL A 89 9.88 -11.81 2.20
C VAL A 89 11.24 -11.70 1.52
N GLN A 90 11.23 -11.86 0.20
CA GLN A 90 12.44 -11.84 -0.62
C GLN A 90 12.50 -10.61 -1.52
N ALA A 91 11.37 -10.01 -1.87
CA ALA A 91 11.30 -8.83 -2.73
C ALA A 91 10.29 -7.80 -2.20
N VAL A 92 10.59 -6.53 -2.47
CA VAL A 92 9.75 -5.39 -2.13
C VAL A 92 9.68 -4.46 -3.34
N VAL A 93 8.49 -4.03 -3.69
CA VAL A 93 8.22 -3.10 -4.80
C VAL A 93 7.40 -1.94 -4.26
N HIS A 94 7.87 -0.72 -4.50
CA HIS A 94 7.19 0.51 -4.14
C HIS A 94 6.97 1.40 -5.37
N ALA A 95 5.78 1.99 -5.46
CA ALA A 95 5.36 2.82 -6.59
C ALA A 95 4.22 3.78 -6.21
N HIS A 96 3.84 4.65 -7.14
CA HIS A 96 2.80 5.68 -7.00
C HIS A 96 1.69 5.52 -8.05
N PRO A 97 1.00 4.36 -8.15
CA PRO A 97 -0.04 4.17 -9.16
C PRO A 97 -1.28 5.02 -8.82
N ILE A 98 -1.94 5.55 -9.85
CA ILE A 98 -2.82 6.72 -9.74
C ILE A 98 -4.02 6.46 -8.82
N TYR A 99 -4.73 5.34 -9.02
CA TYR A 99 -5.93 5.07 -8.23
C TYR A 99 -5.57 4.78 -6.79
N ALA A 100 -4.64 3.86 -6.53
CA ALA A 100 -4.27 3.50 -5.17
C ALA A 100 -3.66 4.69 -4.40
N THR A 101 -2.84 5.51 -5.07
CA THR A 101 -2.30 6.76 -4.47
C THR A 101 -3.42 7.77 -4.22
N GLY A 102 -4.45 7.82 -5.07
CA GLY A 102 -5.66 8.60 -4.83
C GLY A 102 -6.37 8.19 -3.53
N PHE A 103 -6.51 6.89 -3.27
CA PHE A 103 -7.05 6.40 -1.99
C PHE A 103 -6.14 6.77 -0.80
N ALA A 104 -4.82 6.60 -0.96
CA ALA A 104 -3.86 6.90 0.10
C ALA A 104 -3.82 8.39 0.47
N THR A 105 -3.97 9.28 -0.52
CA THR A 105 -4.07 10.74 -0.32
C THR A 105 -5.43 11.17 0.22
N ALA A 106 -6.49 10.40 -0.05
CA ALA A 106 -7.82 10.61 0.51
C ALA A 106 -7.98 10.09 1.95
N GLY A 107 -6.98 9.39 2.50
CA GLY A 107 -7.08 8.80 3.84
C GLY A 107 -7.96 7.55 3.89
N LEU A 108 -8.12 6.85 2.76
CA LEU A 108 -9.04 5.72 2.61
C LEU A 108 -8.26 4.42 2.41
N ALA A 109 -8.43 3.47 3.33
CA ALA A 109 -7.88 2.13 3.20
C ALA A 109 -8.70 1.28 2.20
N LEU A 110 -8.14 0.14 1.79
CA LEU A 110 -8.77 -0.84 0.89
C LEU A 110 -8.86 -2.20 1.60
N GLU A 111 -9.56 -2.21 2.74
CA GLU A 111 -9.62 -3.38 3.63
C GLU A 111 -10.88 -4.22 3.47
N GLU A 112 -11.90 -3.69 2.79
CA GLU A 112 -13.20 -4.31 2.60
C GLU A 112 -13.16 -5.55 1.69
N CYS A 113 -13.99 -6.55 2.00
CA CYS A 113 -14.11 -7.80 1.25
C CYS A 113 -15.10 -7.63 0.09
N VAL A 114 -14.68 -6.96 -0.98
CA VAL A 114 -15.55 -6.69 -2.14
C VAL A 114 -15.29 -7.65 -3.30
N ALA A 115 -14.03 -7.72 -3.75
CA ALA A 115 -13.67 -8.46 -4.97
C ALA A 115 -13.09 -9.85 -4.66
N ALA A 116 -13.75 -10.91 -5.12
CA ALA A 116 -13.37 -12.29 -4.79
C ALA A 116 -11.91 -12.65 -5.11
N GLU A 117 -11.43 -12.22 -6.28
CA GLU A 117 -10.03 -12.39 -6.72
C GLU A 117 -9.06 -11.73 -5.73
N ILE A 118 -9.36 -10.50 -5.28
CA ILE A 118 -8.50 -9.76 -4.34
C ILE A 118 -8.47 -10.46 -2.99
N ILE A 119 -9.61 -10.91 -2.49
CA ILE A 119 -9.71 -11.64 -1.21
C ILE A 119 -8.85 -12.92 -1.25
N ALA A 120 -8.93 -13.68 -2.35
CA ALA A 120 -8.23 -14.95 -2.51
C ALA A 120 -6.73 -14.82 -2.84
N THR A 121 -6.27 -13.69 -3.37
CA THR A 121 -4.89 -13.54 -3.87
C THR A 121 -4.05 -12.48 -3.14
N LEU A 122 -4.69 -11.50 -2.51
CA LEU A 122 -4.02 -10.41 -1.81
C LEU A 122 -4.58 -10.25 -0.39
N GLY A 123 -5.88 -10.00 -0.23
CA GLY A 123 -6.52 -9.74 1.07
C GLY A 123 -6.65 -8.24 1.33
N SER A 124 -6.73 -7.86 2.61
CA SER A 124 -6.86 -6.47 3.03
C SER A 124 -5.60 -5.65 2.73
N ILE A 125 -5.79 -4.39 2.34
CA ILE A 125 -4.72 -3.43 2.03
C ILE A 125 -4.92 -2.21 2.95
N PRO A 126 -4.22 -2.16 4.10
CA PRO A 126 -4.39 -1.09 5.08
C PRO A 126 -3.76 0.22 4.60
N LEU A 127 -4.15 1.31 5.28
CA LEU A 127 -3.51 2.60 5.15
C LEU A 127 -2.51 2.80 6.30
N ALA A 128 -1.22 2.72 5.99
CA ALA A 128 -0.18 3.11 6.93
C ALA A 128 -0.25 4.63 7.18
N ARG A 129 -0.03 5.04 8.44
CA ARG A 129 0.05 6.46 8.82
C ARG A 129 1.11 7.20 8.00
N TYR A 130 0.99 8.52 7.92
CA TYR A 130 2.03 9.32 7.26
C TYR A 130 3.37 9.14 7.96
N GLY A 131 4.41 8.94 7.16
CA GLY A 131 5.81 8.98 7.57
C GLY A 131 6.60 9.68 6.47
N THR A 132 7.55 10.53 6.86
CA THR A 132 8.30 11.33 5.89
C THR A 132 9.13 10.41 4.98
N PRO A 133 9.03 10.51 3.64
CA PRO A 133 9.81 9.69 2.73
C PRO A 133 11.31 9.72 3.02
N SER A 134 11.97 8.57 2.81
CA SER A 134 13.41 8.38 3.09
C SER A 134 13.85 8.49 4.55
N THR A 135 12.92 8.59 5.51
CA THR A 135 13.20 8.60 6.96
C THR A 135 12.76 7.29 7.64
N GLU A 136 13.15 7.13 8.92
CA GLU A 136 12.70 5.98 9.72
C GLU A 136 11.18 6.03 9.98
N ASP A 137 10.56 7.21 9.99
CA ASP A 137 9.12 7.36 10.23
C ASP A 137 8.28 6.61 9.19
N LEU A 138 8.75 6.58 7.92
CA LEU A 138 8.09 5.81 6.86
C LEU A 138 8.21 4.30 7.07
N ALA A 139 9.36 3.82 7.55
CA ALA A 139 9.53 2.41 7.87
C ALA A 139 8.62 2.01 9.05
N GLU A 140 8.65 2.81 10.12
CA GLU A 140 7.86 2.59 11.33
C GLU A 140 6.35 2.72 11.11
N SER A 141 5.89 3.42 10.07
CA SER A 141 4.47 3.49 9.75
C SER A 141 3.87 2.13 9.36
N LEU A 142 4.69 1.19 8.89
CA LEU A 142 4.28 -0.15 8.48
C LEU A 142 4.11 -1.12 9.66
N ARG A 143 4.82 -0.89 10.77
CA ARG A 143 4.88 -1.79 11.95
C ARG A 143 3.51 -2.30 12.43
N PRO A 144 2.44 -1.50 12.47
CA PRO A 144 1.14 -1.99 12.93
C PRO A 144 0.53 -3.09 12.05
N HIS A 145 0.92 -3.15 10.77
CA HIS A 145 0.33 -4.02 9.76
C HIS A 145 1.32 -5.05 9.19
N ILE A 146 2.62 -4.89 9.44
CA ILE A 146 3.68 -5.57 8.69
C ILE A 146 3.62 -7.10 8.76
N HIS A 147 3.20 -7.69 9.88
CA HIS A 147 3.08 -9.15 10.04
C HIS A 147 1.80 -9.74 9.46
N ARG A 148 0.84 -8.87 9.11
CA ARG A 148 -0.49 -9.27 8.71
C ARG A 148 -0.74 -9.01 7.24
N ASN A 149 -0.08 -8.07 6.57
CA ASN A 149 -0.43 -7.70 5.20
C ASN A 149 0.76 -7.87 4.24
N ASP A 150 0.47 -8.02 2.95
CA ASP A 150 1.47 -8.13 1.88
C ASP A 150 1.51 -6.91 0.94
N ALA A 151 0.58 -5.97 1.11
CA ALA A 151 0.60 -4.67 0.44
C ALA A 151 -0.03 -3.60 1.33
N PHE A 152 0.42 -2.36 1.16
CA PHE A 152 0.07 -1.24 2.04
C PHE A 152 -0.10 0.01 1.21
N LEU A 153 -1.18 0.76 1.47
CA LEU A 153 -1.24 2.17 1.08
C LEU A 153 -0.42 2.98 2.08
N LEU A 154 0.30 3.99 1.59
CA LEU A 154 1.11 4.90 2.38
C LEU A 154 0.45 6.28 2.32
N ALA A 155 -0.07 6.78 3.46
CA ALA A 155 -0.82 8.03 3.48
C ALA A 155 -0.05 9.18 2.82
N ASN A 156 -0.70 9.89 1.89
CA ASN A 156 -0.11 10.97 1.10
C ASN A 156 1.17 10.62 0.32
N HIS A 157 1.38 9.34 -0.01
CA HIS A 157 2.59 8.90 -0.68
C HIS A 157 2.33 7.93 -1.84
N GLY A 158 1.99 6.67 -1.56
CA GLY A 158 1.90 5.64 -2.60
C GLY A 158 1.61 4.25 -2.07
N VAL A 159 2.19 3.23 -2.69
CA VAL A 159 1.95 1.83 -2.37
C VAL A 159 3.28 1.10 -2.18
N VAL A 160 3.36 0.20 -1.20
CA VAL A 160 4.44 -0.78 -1.08
C VAL A 160 3.85 -2.19 -1.05
N ALA A 161 4.44 -3.10 -1.81
CA ALA A 161 4.01 -4.50 -1.95
C ALA A 161 5.20 -5.44 -1.73
N LEU A 162 4.94 -6.55 -1.04
CA LEU A 162 5.92 -7.53 -0.60
C LEU A 162 5.75 -8.81 -1.42
N GLY A 163 6.80 -9.62 -1.59
CA GLY A 163 6.71 -10.90 -2.32
C GLY A 163 7.82 -11.88 -1.97
N ARG A 164 7.61 -13.16 -2.28
CA ARG A 164 8.64 -14.21 -2.21
C ARG A 164 9.60 -14.18 -3.39
N ASP A 165 9.25 -13.41 -4.42
CA ASP A 165 10.09 -13.02 -5.52
C ASP A 165 9.63 -11.66 -6.08
N LEU A 166 10.41 -11.11 -7.01
CA LEU A 166 10.14 -9.82 -7.63
C LEU A 166 8.80 -9.79 -8.37
N TRP A 167 8.42 -10.89 -9.01
CA TRP A 167 7.18 -10.99 -9.79
C TRP A 167 5.95 -10.98 -8.89
N GLU A 168 5.97 -11.73 -7.79
CA GLU A 168 4.88 -11.72 -6.81
C GLU A 168 4.69 -10.33 -6.20
N ALA A 169 5.78 -9.65 -5.80
CA ALA A 169 5.69 -8.30 -5.27
C ALA A 169 5.09 -7.32 -6.30
N TYR A 170 5.53 -7.41 -7.56
CA TYR A 170 4.98 -6.59 -8.65
C TYR A 170 3.50 -6.92 -8.96
N TYR A 171 3.12 -8.20 -9.02
CA TYR A 171 1.72 -8.58 -9.27
C TYR A 171 0.78 -8.17 -8.15
N ARG A 172 1.28 -8.13 -6.91
CA ARG A 172 0.53 -7.59 -5.77
C ARG A 172 0.33 -6.08 -5.92
N LEU A 173 1.37 -5.32 -6.28
CA LEU A 173 1.24 -3.89 -6.61
C LEU A 173 0.21 -3.66 -7.74
N GLU A 174 0.28 -4.45 -8.82
CA GLU A 174 -0.65 -4.36 -9.96
C GLU A 174 -2.10 -4.66 -9.54
N ARG A 175 -2.30 -5.64 -8.66
CA ARG A 175 -3.61 -5.94 -8.05
C ARG A 175 -4.13 -4.83 -7.17
N VAL A 176 -3.28 -4.16 -6.37
CA VAL A 176 -3.69 -3.02 -5.55
C VAL A 176 -4.25 -1.91 -6.44
N GLU A 177 -3.55 -1.54 -7.51
CA GLU A 177 -4.03 -0.51 -8.43
C GLU A 177 -5.33 -0.91 -9.12
N HIS A 178 -5.41 -2.16 -9.60
CA HIS A 178 -6.63 -2.67 -10.22
C HIS A 178 -7.81 -2.63 -9.25
N TYR A 179 -7.59 -3.00 -7.99
CA TYR A 179 -8.63 -2.99 -6.97
C TYR A 179 -9.06 -1.57 -6.61
N ALA A 180 -8.12 -0.65 -6.43
CA ALA A 180 -8.42 0.76 -6.18
C ALA A 180 -9.29 1.35 -7.31
N HIS A 181 -8.99 1.02 -8.56
CA HIS A 181 -9.81 1.45 -9.70
C HIS A 181 -11.23 0.85 -9.65
N ILE A 182 -11.36 -0.45 -9.34
CA ILE A 182 -12.67 -1.09 -9.17
C ILE A 182 -13.48 -0.39 -8.07
N ILE A 183 -12.90 -0.15 -6.89
CA ILE A 183 -13.61 0.52 -5.79
C ILE A 183 -13.99 1.95 -6.16
N LEU A 184 -13.12 2.69 -6.85
CA LEU A 184 -13.46 4.03 -7.33
C LEU A 184 -14.70 4.00 -8.25
N VAL A 185 -14.72 3.09 -9.23
CA VAL A 185 -15.86 2.90 -10.13
C VAL A 185 -17.11 2.46 -9.36
N SER A 186 -16.99 1.51 -8.44
CA SER A 186 -18.11 1.08 -7.59
C SER A 186 -18.72 2.25 -6.82
N ARG A 187 -17.90 3.12 -6.21
CA ARG A 187 -18.37 4.31 -5.49
C ARG A 187 -19.08 5.31 -6.40
N GLN A 188 -18.60 5.49 -7.63
CA GLN A 188 -19.28 6.32 -8.62
C GLN A 188 -20.65 5.75 -9.04
N LEU A 189 -20.81 4.42 -8.97
CA LEU A 189 -22.05 3.70 -9.29
C LEU A 189 -23.01 3.52 -8.10
N GLY A 190 -22.69 4.11 -6.93
CA GLY A 190 -23.54 4.06 -5.73
C GLY A 190 -23.00 3.20 -4.58
N GLY A 191 -21.76 2.73 -4.67
CA GLY A 191 -21.06 2.02 -3.60
C GLY A 191 -20.81 0.54 -3.89
N GLU A 192 -19.72 0.03 -3.34
CA GLU A 192 -19.36 -1.38 -3.30
C GLU A 192 -20.33 -2.21 -2.44
N LYS A 193 -20.54 -3.47 -2.82
CA LYS A 193 -21.25 -4.45 -1.97
C LYS A 193 -20.23 -5.36 -1.30
N ILE A 194 -20.17 -5.28 0.03
CA ILE A 194 -19.29 -6.13 0.83
C ILE A 194 -19.84 -7.56 0.81
N LEU A 195 -18.96 -8.53 0.59
CA LEU A 195 -19.30 -9.95 0.68
C LEU A 195 -19.55 -10.34 2.14
N PRO A 196 -20.65 -11.05 2.42
CA PRO A 196 -20.88 -11.60 3.76
C PRO A 196 -19.73 -12.53 4.18
N ARG A 197 -19.41 -12.53 5.48
CA ARG A 197 -18.32 -13.31 6.07
C ARG A 197 -18.27 -14.79 5.62
N PRO A 198 -19.39 -15.55 5.55
CA PRO A 198 -19.33 -16.94 5.09
C PRO A 198 -18.82 -17.12 3.65
N GLU A 199 -19.05 -16.13 2.77
CA GLU A 199 -18.53 -16.15 1.41
C GLU A 199 -17.05 -15.72 1.38
N ALA A 200 -16.68 -14.72 2.19
CA ALA A 200 -15.28 -14.32 2.35
C ALA A 200 -14.42 -15.47 2.91
N GLU A 201 -14.93 -16.24 3.87
CA GLU A 201 -14.25 -17.40 4.46
C GLU A 201 -13.96 -18.51 3.44
N LYS A 202 -14.89 -18.77 2.51
CA LYS A 202 -14.64 -19.69 1.38
C LYS A 202 -13.46 -19.22 0.53
N LEU A 203 -13.34 -17.92 0.30
CA LEU A 203 -12.25 -17.34 -0.47
C LEU A 203 -10.92 -17.36 0.30
N PHE A 204 -10.93 -17.15 1.61
CA PHE A 204 -9.74 -17.33 2.45
C PHE A 204 -9.24 -18.77 2.39
N ALA A 205 -10.13 -19.76 2.40
CA ALA A 205 -9.76 -21.17 2.25
C ALA A 205 -9.11 -21.50 0.89
N LEU A 206 -9.34 -20.68 -0.16
CA LEU A 206 -8.70 -20.86 -1.47
C LEU A 206 -7.28 -20.30 -1.54
N ARG A 207 -6.86 -19.43 -0.60
CA ARG A 207 -5.55 -18.75 -0.63
C ARG A 207 -4.37 -19.72 -0.78
N GLY A 208 -4.41 -20.84 -0.06
CA GLY A 208 -3.37 -21.87 -0.15
C GLY A 208 -3.23 -22.46 -1.58
N LYS A 209 -4.33 -22.56 -2.34
CA LYS A 209 -4.29 -23.01 -3.74
C LYS A 209 -3.62 -22.00 -4.67
N TYR A 210 -3.70 -20.70 -4.33
CA TYR A 210 -2.99 -19.62 -5.03
C TYR A 210 -1.57 -19.39 -4.50
N GLY A 211 -1.07 -20.34 -3.70
CA GLY A 211 0.25 -20.26 -3.09
C GLY A 211 0.39 -19.12 -2.07
N GLN A 212 -0.71 -18.53 -1.60
CA GLN A 212 -0.68 -17.45 -0.63
C GLN A 212 -0.64 -18.03 0.79
N THR A 213 0.46 -17.79 1.50
CA THR A 213 0.76 -18.40 2.82
C THR A 213 0.75 -17.41 3.99
N GLY A 214 0.59 -16.11 3.71
CA GLY A 214 0.55 -15.05 4.72
C GLY A 214 -0.75 -15.01 5.50
N LEU A 215 -0.70 -14.44 6.71
CA LEU A 215 -1.84 -14.33 7.64
C LEU A 215 -2.93 -13.35 7.18
N ASN A 216 -2.67 -12.52 6.15
CA ASN A 216 -3.56 -11.53 5.49
C ASN A 216 -4.99 -11.57 5.99
N PRO A 217 -5.23 -10.94 7.17
CA PRO A 217 -6.47 -11.08 7.89
C PRO A 217 -7.53 -10.50 6.99
N GLY A 218 -8.42 -11.39 6.59
CA GLY A 218 -9.63 -11.03 5.91
C GLY A 218 -10.31 -9.87 6.60
N CYS A 219 -10.67 -8.86 5.83
CA CYS A 219 -11.61 -7.79 6.13
C CYS A 219 -11.59 -7.17 7.54
N ALA A 220 -11.29 -5.88 7.62
CA ALA A 220 -11.58 -5.09 8.83
C ALA A 220 -13.09 -5.07 9.18
N SER A 221 -13.97 -5.37 8.22
CA SER A 221 -15.43 -5.34 8.38
C SER A 221 -16.05 -6.62 8.96
N CYS A 222 -15.24 -7.61 9.36
CA CYS A 222 -15.75 -8.75 10.11
C CYS A 222 -16.02 -8.28 11.55
N GLU A 223 -17.20 -7.69 11.77
CA GLU A 223 -17.72 -7.44 13.11
C GLU A 223 -17.67 -8.75 13.91
N ASP A 224 -17.08 -8.67 15.10
CA ASP A 224 -16.70 -9.74 16.04
C ASP A 224 -15.34 -10.44 15.80
N GLU A 225 -14.37 -9.96 16.58
CA GLU A 225 -13.06 -10.55 16.89
C GLU A 225 -12.22 -10.96 15.67
N CYS A 226 -11.68 -9.96 14.96
CA CYS A 226 -10.58 -10.14 14.01
C CYS A 226 -9.30 -10.63 14.73
N LEU A 227 -9.22 -11.92 15.06
CA LEU A 227 -8.02 -12.67 15.45
C LEU A 227 -6.95 -11.84 16.19
N GLY A 228 -7.12 -11.73 17.51
CA GLY A 228 -6.16 -11.15 18.44
C GLY A 228 -6.49 -9.72 18.82
N ALA A 229 -6.41 -9.42 20.13
CA ALA A 229 -6.77 -8.17 20.81
C ALA A 229 -5.94 -6.92 20.43
N ALA A 230 -5.56 -6.79 19.16
CA ALA A 230 -4.79 -5.69 18.58
C ALA A 230 -5.30 -5.36 17.17
N CYS A 231 -6.60 -5.52 16.90
CA CYS A 231 -7.26 -4.69 15.89
C CYS A 231 -7.21 -3.26 16.41
N LEU A 232 -6.12 -2.59 16.07
CA LEU A 232 -5.80 -1.25 16.51
C LEU A 232 -7.01 -0.36 16.26
N ASN A 233 -7.47 0.27 17.33
CA ASN A 233 -8.35 1.42 17.32
C ASN A 233 -7.86 2.42 16.26
N TYR A 234 -8.35 2.29 15.03
CA TYR A 234 -8.15 3.28 13.97
C TYR A 234 -8.92 4.57 14.28
N GLU A 235 -9.91 4.48 15.17
CA GLU A 235 -10.79 5.59 15.55
C GLU A 235 -10.10 6.72 16.33
N GLU A 236 -8.91 6.54 16.90
CA GLU A 236 -8.40 7.54 17.87
C GLU A 236 -7.31 8.51 17.38
N LYS A 237 -6.70 8.38 16.19
CA LYS A 237 -5.54 9.26 15.86
C LYS A 237 -5.49 9.97 14.52
N TYR A 238 -6.34 9.67 13.54
CA TYR A 238 -6.35 10.41 12.26
C TYR A 238 -7.76 10.59 11.69
N VAL A 239 -8.73 10.88 12.55
CA VAL A 239 -10.00 11.45 12.11
C VAL A 239 -9.77 12.92 11.72
N VAL A 240 -9.39 13.15 10.47
CA VAL A 240 -9.69 14.43 9.82
C VAL A 240 -11.03 14.25 9.12
N GLY A 241 -12.11 14.45 9.89
CA GLY A 241 -13.47 14.58 9.37
C GLY A 241 -14.42 13.42 9.67
N SER A 242 -14.62 13.07 10.93
CA SER A 242 -15.91 12.50 11.36
C SER A 242 -16.89 13.66 11.51
N ASP A 243 -18.06 13.55 10.88
CA ASP A 243 -19.32 14.32 11.05
C ASP A 243 -19.32 15.86 11.01
N ASP A 244 -18.21 16.54 11.27
CA ASP A 244 -18.11 18.00 11.41
C ASP A 244 -17.95 18.70 10.06
N HIS A 245 -17.51 18.02 9.00
CA HIS A 245 -17.38 18.67 7.69
C HIS A 245 -18.74 18.95 7.04
N LEU A 246 -19.66 17.99 7.12
CA LEU A 246 -21.03 18.19 6.68
C LEU A 246 -21.74 19.20 7.59
N GLY A 247 -21.54 19.11 8.91
CA GLY A 247 -22.01 20.10 9.88
C GLY A 247 -21.57 21.53 9.53
N ARG A 248 -20.28 21.75 9.28
CA ARG A 248 -19.74 23.06 8.87
C ARG A 248 -20.27 23.56 7.54
N ILE A 249 -20.47 22.67 6.56
CA ILE A 249 -21.08 23.03 5.27
C ILE A 249 -22.53 23.45 5.48
N VAL A 250 -23.30 22.67 6.25
CA VAL A 250 -24.69 22.95 6.60
C VAL A 250 -24.80 24.27 7.37
N ASP A 251 -23.98 24.47 8.41
CA ASP A 251 -23.96 25.71 9.20
C ASP A 251 -23.62 26.93 8.35
N ARG A 252 -22.67 26.79 7.40
CA ARG A 252 -22.30 27.89 6.50
C ARG A 252 -23.41 28.21 5.49
N ILE A 253 -24.14 27.21 5.00
CA ILE A 253 -25.29 27.41 4.11
C ILE A 253 -26.45 28.03 4.88
N VAL A 254 -26.81 27.47 6.04
CA VAL A 254 -27.88 27.95 6.91
C VAL A 254 -27.60 29.39 7.36
N GLY A 255 -26.37 29.70 7.78
CA GLY A 255 -25.97 31.06 8.16
C GLY A 255 -26.14 32.09 7.04
N ARG A 256 -25.86 31.72 5.78
CA ARG A 256 -26.09 32.60 4.62
C ARG A 256 -27.57 32.81 4.33
N LEU A 257 -28.37 31.76 4.45
CA LEU A 257 -29.81 31.83 4.25
C LEU A 257 -30.50 32.68 5.32
N VAL A 258 -30.06 32.58 6.58
CA VAL A 258 -30.53 33.46 7.68
C VAL A 258 -30.15 34.91 7.43
N ALA A 259 -28.90 35.19 7.02
CA ALA A 259 -28.44 36.55 6.70
C ALA A 259 -29.21 37.17 5.51
N GLN A 260 -29.72 36.35 4.60
CA GLN A 260 -30.54 36.77 3.47
C GLN A 260 -32.06 36.80 3.79
N GLY A 261 -32.46 36.48 5.03
CA GLY A 261 -33.87 36.44 5.44
C GLY A 261 -34.67 35.29 4.82
N VAL A 262 -34.01 34.29 4.25
CA VAL A 262 -34.65 33.12 3.60
C VAL A 262 -35.14 32.12 4.65
N VAL A 263 -34.49 32.04 5.81
CA VAL A 263 -34.81 31.11 6.89
C VAL A 263 -34.72 31.85 8.24
N PRO A 264 -35.63 31.64 9.20
CA PRO A 264 -35.57 32.29 10.51
C PRO A 264 -34.36 31.79 11.34
N PRO A 265 -33.78 32.64 12.22
CA PRO A 265 -32.70 32.23 13.11
C PRO A 265 -33.19 31.14 14.07
N GLN A 266 -32.38 30.08 14.25
CA GLN A 266 -32.70 29.00 15.17
C GLN A 266 -32.55 29.48 16.63
N ASN A 267 -33.62 29.40 17.42
CA ASN A 267 -33.55 29.54 18.87
C ASN A 267 -32.92 28.28 19.46
N LYS A 268 -31.78 28.40 20.12
CA LYS A 268 -31.21 27.32 20.93
C LYS A 268 -32.10 27.12 22.17
N MET A 269 -32.67 25.92 22.33
CA MET A 269 -33.13 25.39 23.62
C MET A 269 -31.96 24.73 24.33
#